data_AF-A0A091FJJ3-F1
#
_entry.id   AF-A0A091FJJ3-F1
#
_cell.length_a   1.000
_cell.length_b   1.000
_cell.length_c   1.000
_cell.angle_alpha   90.00
_cell.angle_beta   90.00
_cell.angle_gamma   90.00
#
_symmetry.space_group_name_H-M   'P 1'
#
loop_
_entity.id
_entity.type
_entity.pdbx_description
1 polymer ?
#
loop_
_entity_poly.entity_id
_entity_poly.type
_entity_poly.pdbx_seq_one_letter_code
_entity_poly.pdbx_strand_id
1 'polypeptide(L)' 'MIEKIKYNQDDYPNPINLRQVFDMIDEFHPFGFHPIRINKDGVLVDGQHRLKFAQLCCLKFIDVFVE' A
#
# COMPACT_ATOMS: atom_id res chain seq x y z
N MET A 1 -0.17 -11.95 -3.37
CA MET A 1 0.53 -11.25 -4.48
C MET A 1 -0.06 -9.86 -4.57
N ILE A 2 0.77 -8.85 -4.71
CA ILE A 2 0.33 -7.44 -4.72
C ILE A 2 -0.67 -7.18 -5.86
N GLU A 3 -0.49 -7.81 -7.02
CA GLU A 3 -1.37 -7.71 -8.19
C GLU A 3 -2.81 -8.18 -7.95
N LYS A 4 -3.07 -8.95 -6.88
CA LYS A 4 -4.42 -9.44 -6.56
C LYS A 4 -5.22 -8.45 -5.71
N ILE A 5 -4.60 -7.39 -5.20
CA ILE A 5 -5.25 -6.39 -4.36
C ILE A 5 -6.07 -5.47 -5.27
N LYS A 6 -7.38 -5.41 -5.04
CA LYS A 6 -8.25 -4.48 -5.76
C LYS A 6 -8.11 -3.10 -5.12
N TYR A 7 -7.80 -2.11 -5.94
CA TYR A 7 -7.55 -0.75 -5.51
C TYR A 7 -8.05 0.23 -6.57
N ASN A 8 -8.84 1.21 -6.13
CA ASN A 8 -9.20 2.37 -6.93
C ASN A 8 -8.86 3.63 -6.13
N GLN A 9 -8.04 4.51 -6.70
CA GLN A 9 -7.57 5.71 -6.00
C GLN A 9 -8.71 6.66 -5.63
N ASP A 10 -9.76 6.69 -6.44
CA ASP A 10 -10.91 7.59 -6.26
C ASP A 10 -11.79 7.20 -5.06
N ASP A 11 -11.62 5.99 -4.51
CA ASP A 11 -12.39 5.50 -3.36
C ASP A 11 -11.87 6.06 -2.02
N TYR A 12 -10.74 6.78 -2.02
CA TYR A 12 -10.09 7.27 -0.80
C TYR A 12 -10.15 8.80 -0.69
N PRO A 13 -10.46 9.35 0.49
CA PRO A 13 -10.56 10.80 0.68
C PRO A 13 -9.21 11.52 0.57
N ASN A 14 -8.11 10.79 0.77
CA ASN A 14 -6.76 11.31 0.66
C ASN A 14 -6.11 10.71 -0.60
N PRO A 15 -5.62 11.51 -1.55
CA PRO A 15 -4.86 10.97 -2.68
C PRO A 15 -3.49 10.44 -2.24
N ILE A 16 -2.86 9.61 -3.07
CA ILE A 16 -1.46 9.21 -2.85
C ILE A 16 -0.57 10.43 -2.99
N ASN A 17 0.22 10.70 -1.95
CA ASN A 17 1.27 11.71 -1.98
C ASN A 17 2.60 11.04 -2.34
N LEU A 18 3.03 11.19 -3.59
CA LEU A 18 4.26 10.56 -4.09
C LEU A 18 5.51 10.99 -3.34
N ARG A 19 5.57 12.24 -2.83
CA ARG A 19 6.71 12.71 -2.05
C ARG A 19 6.86 11.87 -0.78
N GLN A 20 5.77 11.67 -0.04
CA GLN A 20 5.80 10.81 1.16
C GLN A 20 6.20 9.37 0.83
N VAL A 21 5.75 8.85 -0.32
CA VAL A 21 6.14 7.50 -0.75
C VAL A 21 7.64 7.44 -1.06
N PHE A 22 8.21 8.46 -1.71
CA PHE A 22 9.66 8.51 -1.94
C PHE A 22 10.43 8.67 -0.65
N ASP A 23 9.99 9.54 0.27
CA ASP A 23 10.61 9.68 1.59
C ASP A 23 10.62 8.31 2.32
N MET A 24 9.54 7.51 2.22
CA MET A 24 9.50 6.15 2.76
C MET A 24 10.54 5.20 2.12
N ILE A 25 10.81 5.34 0.83
CA ILE A 25 11.78 4.53 0.08
C ILE A 25 13.20 4.95 0.44
N ASP A 26 13.50 6.25 0.31
CA ASP A 26 14.83 6.81 0.44
C ASP A 26 15.37 6.69 1.87
N GLU A 27 14.50 6.87 2.87
CA GLU A 27 14.85 6.74 4.29
C GLU A 27 14.69 5.31 4.82
N PHE A 28 14.26 4.37 3.97
CA PHE A 28 13.97 2.98 4.36
C PHE A 28 13.02 2.91 5.58
N HIS A 29 12.00 3.78 5.57
CA HIS A 29 11.19 4.05 6.75
C HIS A 29 10.42 2.78 7.15
N PRO A 30 10.54 2.27 8.40
CA PRO A 30 9.94 0.99 8.81
C PRO A 30 8.43 0.89 8.55
N PHE A 31 7.74 2.03 8.64
CA PHE A 31 6.32 2.17 8.32
C PHE A 31 5.95 1.66 6.91
N GLY A 32 6.85 1.71 5.93
CA GLY A 32 6.61 1.17 4.58
C GLY A 32 6.37 -0.33 4.54
N PHE A 33 6.83 -1.05 5.56
CA PHE A 33 6.68 -2.50 5.70
C PHE A 33 5.54 -2.91 6.63
N HIS A 34 4.79 -1.95 7.19
CA HIS A 34 3.60 -2.29 7.96
C HIS A 34 2.52 -2.92 7.06
N PRO A 35 1.69 -3.83 7.59
CA PRO A 35 0.65 -4.47 6.80
C PRO A 35 -0.35 -3.43 6.27
N ILE A 36 -0.90 -3.71 5.10
CA ILE A 36 -2.08 -3.03 4.58
C ILE A 36 -3.34 -3.72 5.09
N ARG A 37 -4.49 -3.03 5.06
CA ARG A 37 -5.78 -3.64 5.41
C ARG A 37 -6.55 -3.92 4.13
N ILE A 38 -7.11 -5.12 4.04
CA ILE A 38 -8.01 -5.52 2.96
C ILE A 38 -9.29 -6.12 3.55
N ASN A 39 -10.40 -6.02 2.82
CA ASN A 39 -11.61 -6.76 3.16
C ASN A 39 -11.56 -8.19 2.61
N LYS A 40 -12.57 -9.01 2.94
CA LYS A 40 -12.70 -10.41 2.49
C LYS A 40 -12.73 -10.57 0.96
N ASP A 41 -13.11 -9.54 0.23
CA ASP A 41 -13.16 -9.53 -1.24
C ASP A 41 -11.82 -9.11 -1.89
N GLY A 42 -10.80 -8.86 -1.07
CA GLY A 42 -9.46 -8.42 -1.49
C GLY A 42 -9.38 -6.95 -1.91
N VAL A 43 -10.38 -6.15 -1.56
CA VAL A 43 -10.37 -4.70 -1.77
C VAL A 43 -9.56 -4.03 -0.67
N LEU A 44 -8.67 -3.13 -1.06
CA LEU A 44 -7.89 -2.33 -0.12
C LEU A 44 -8.84 -1.48 0.75
N VAL A 45 -8.60 -1.46 2.05
CA VAL A 45 -9.34 -0.66 3.03
C VAL A 45 -8.46 0.44 3.59
N ASP A 46 -7.18 0.15 3.83
CA ASP A 46 -6.18 1.11 4.31
C ASP A 46 -4.77 0.74 3.85
N GLY A 47 -3.90 1.75 3.73
CA GLY A 47 -2.48 1.56 3.42
C GLY A 47 -2.09 1.81 1.96
N GLN A 48 -2.82 2.66 1.24
CA GLN A 48 -2.54 3.01 -0.16
C GLN A 48 -1.10 3.49 -0.44
N HIS A 49 -0.50 4.29 0.45
CA HIS A 49 0.90 4.72 0.30
C HIS A 49 1.87 3.55 0.48
N ARG A 50 1.57 2.59 1.36
CA ARG A 50 2.37 1.37 1.56
C ARG A 50 2.22 0.42 0.37
N LEU A 51 1.02 0.31 -0.19
CA LEU A 51 0.80 -0.42 -1.45
C LEU A 51 1.62 0.20 -2.58
N LYS A 52 1.62 1.54 -2.71
CA LYS A 52 2.40 2.23 -3.73
C LYS A 52 3.92 2.08 -3.52
N PHE A 53 4.38 2.19 -2.27
CA PHE A 53 5.75 1.91 -1.87
C PHE A 53 6.18 0.51 -2.35
N ALA A 54 5.39 -0.52 -2.05
CA ALA A 54 5.72 -1.89 -2.41
C ALA A 54 5.74 -2.12 -3.93
N GLN A 55 4.83 -1.47 -4.67
CA GLN A 55 4.83 -1.48 -6.13
C GLN A 55 6.10 -0.84 -6.72
N LEU A 56 6.50 0.33 -6.21
CA LEU A 56 7.70 1.04 -6.67
C LEU A 56 9.00 0.29 -6.32
N CYS A 57 8.99 -0.45 -5.21
CA CYS A 57 10.10 -1.32 -4.80
C CYS A 57 10.11 -2.67 -5.52
N CYS A 58 9.21 -2.90 -6.49
CA CYS A 58 9.07 -4.18 -7.21
C CYS A 58 8.89 -5.40 -6.28
N LEU A 59 8.26 -5.22 -5.13
CA LEU A 59 7.96 -6.33 -4.22
C LEU A 59 6.91 -7.24 -4.87
N LYS A 60 7.00 -8.54 -4.60
CA LYS A 60 5.99 -9.53 -5.05
C LYS A 60 4.87 -9.75 -4.02
N PHE A 61 5.21 -9.53 -2.75
CA PHE A 61 4.38 -9.81 -1.58
C PHE A 61 4.39 -8.60 -0.65
N ILE A 62 3.28 -8.42 0.06
CA ILE A 62 3.10 -7.43 1.11
C ILE A 62 2.26 -8.09 2.21
N ASP A 63 2.54 -7.76 3.46
CA ASP A 63 1.74 -8.24 4.58
C ASP A 63 0.35 -7.60 4.57
N VAL A 64 -0.66 -8.40 4.90
CA VAL A 64 -2.06 -8.00 4.86
C VAL A 64 -2.76 -8.36 6.17
N PHE A 65 -3.57 -7.44 6.68
CA PHE A 65 -4.58 -7.70 7.69
C PHE A 65 -5.94 -7.80 7.00
N VAL A 66 -6.65 -8.90 7.23
CA VAL A 66 -7.99 -9.15 6.65
C VAL A 66 -9.06 -8.83 7.69
N GLU A 67 -9.97 -7.93 7.33
CA GLU A 67 -11.15 -7.56 8.12
C GLU A 67 -12.38 -8.44 7.82
#